data_AF-A0A0L7QVH5-F1
#
_entry.id   AF-A0A0L7QVH5-F1
#
_cell.length_a   1.000
_cell.length_b   1.000
_cell.length_c   1.000
_cell.angle_alpha   90.00
_cell.angle_beta   90.00
_cell.angle_gamma   90.00
#
_symmetry.space_group_name_H-M   'P 1'
#
loop_
_entity.id
_entity.type
_entity.pdbx_description
1 polymer ?
#
loop_
_entity_poly.entity_id
_entity_poly.type
_entity_poly.pdbx_seq_one_letter_code
_entity_poly.pdbx_strand_id
1 'polypeptide(L)'
;MLKKKLQKISDRNETIDEEVTETQHATCKIATEELVASARASVTRVLTGACNAKMLDEKLQALARNLTRELVEIRTLLYTVLEKKRDSRKVGKIYDDRKEMKTSSTSSFFYYWRIKRFDEKLTSWRNGYSERSSTFYVGHNGYAMHLKVTPRFSYGIVLVDAGLTRGRHDSILEWPFRHKIHLSVLDHSFEASRQDRLSRMWDPTRTLCPAYFWGRPKLSGEPDNPECVGLSVSLQDFFTKQPFSIDTTKNSRYLWNGALTVKLTVYL
;
A
#
# COMPACT_ATOMS: atom_id res chain seq x y z
N MET A 1 23.29 66.15 35.47
CA MET A 1 21.87 65.75 35.69
C MET A 1 21.78 64.24 35.77
N LEU A 2 21.04 63.77 36.78
CA LEU A 2 20.30 62.50 36.94
C LEU A 2 20.96 61.11 36.80
N LYS A 3 20.91 60.42 37.95
CA LYS A 3 21.09 58.99 38.26
C LYS A 3 19.92 58.12 37.76
N LYS A 4 20.19 56.83 37.48
CA LYS A 4 19.58 55.58 38.05
C LYS A 4 19.80 54.44 37.04
N LYS A 5 20.65 53.43 37.26
CA LYS A 5 20.63 52.30 38.23
C LYS A 5 19.37 51.43 38.09
N LEU A 6 19.51 50.19 37.61
CA LEU A 6 19.18 48.98 38.39
C LEU A 6 19.57 47.67 37.68
N GLN A 7 20.36 46.90 38.44
CA GLN A 7 20.77 45.51 38.34
C GLN A 7 19.64 44.51 38.01
N LYS A 8 19.98 43.39 37.37
CA LYS A 8 19.68 42.08 37.97
C LYS A 8 20.67 40.99 37.52
N ILE A 9 21.17 40.30 38.54
CA ILE A 9 22.04 39.12 38.55
C ILE A 9 21.21 37.85 38.34
N SER A 10 21.89 36.74 38.06
CA SER A 10 21.48 35.31 38.04
C SER A 10 21.04 34.80 36.67
N ASP A 11 21.56 33.71 36.12
CA ASP A 11 22.25 32.57 36.73
C ASP A 11 23.37 32.01 35.84
N ARG A 12 24.37 31.42 36.51
CA ARG A 12 25.38 30.56 35.93
C ARG A 12 24.73 29.43 35.14
N ASN A 13 25.12 29.31 33.88
CA ASN A 13 25.57 28.05 33.30
C ASN A 13 26.75 28.42 32.41
N GLU A 14 27.96 28.37 32.98
CA GLU A 14 29.21 28.43 32.24
C GLU A 14 29.29 27.15 31.39
N THR A 15 28.64 27.17 30.23
CA THR A 15 29.15 26.42 29.09
C THR A 15 30.45 27.10 28.72
N ILE A 16 31.56 26.39 28.93
CA ILE A 16 32.86 26.75 28.39
C ILE A 16 32.70 26.68 26.87
N ASP A 17 32.25 27.79 26.27
CA ASP A 17 32.34 27.98 24.84
C ASP A 17 33.83 28.15 24.55
N GLU A 18 34.46 27.08 24.05
CA GLU A 18 35.74 27.20 23.36
C GLU A 18 35.53 28.16 22.18
N GLU A 19 35.80 29.44 22.42
CA GLU A 19 35.65 30.49 21.44
C GLU A 19 36.62 30.19 20.28
N VAL A 20 36.06 29.77 19.15
CA VAL A 20 36.85 29.47 17.96
C VAL A 20 37.38 30.80 17.42
N THR A 21 38.70 30.99 17.55
CA THR A 21 39.40 32.20 17.11
C THR A 21 40.25 31.90 15.90
N GLU A 22 40.20 32.79 14.91
CA GLU A 22 41.10 32.76 13.76
C GLU A 22 42.14 33.88 13.93
N THR A 23 43.42 33.52 13.98
CA THR A 23 44.52 34.48 14.07
C THR A 23 45.34 34.49 12.79
N GLN A 24 45.40 35.65 12.13
CA GLN A 24 46.24 35.87 10.96
C GLN A 24 47.44 36.76 11.32
N HIS A 25 48.61 36.38 10.81
CA HIS A 25 49.87 37.11 11.02
C HIS A 25 50.40 37.66 9.71
N ALA A 26 50.69 38.95 9.68
CA ALA A 26 51.36 39.61 8.55
C ALA A 26 52.70 40.18 9.00
N THR A 27 53.75 39.93 8.23
CA THR A 27 55.08 40.50 8.48
C THR A 27 55.54 41.24 7.23
N CYS A 28 55.78 42.54 7.36
CA CYS A 28 56.39 43.35 6.32
C CYS A 28 57.83 43.65 6.72
N LYS A 29 58.77 43.33 5.83
CA LYS A 29 60.20 43.64 6.03
C LYS A 29 60.65 44.56 4.91
N ILE A 30 61.30 45.65 5.28
CA ILE A 30 61.98 46.55 4.36
C ILE A 30 63.45 46.49 4.73
N ALA A 31 64.28 46.13 3.76
CA ALA A 31 65.73 46.10 3.89
C ALA A 31 66.34 47.02 2.84
N THR A 32 67.15 47.97 3.30
CA THR A 32 68.04 48.79 2.49
C THR A 32 69.48 48.53 2.92
N GLU A 33 70.47 49.04 2.18
CA GLU A 33 71.89 48.78 2.44
C GLU A 33 72.36 49.24 3.85
N GLU A 34 71.66 50.21 4.45
CA GLU A 34 72.01 50.77 5.76
C GLU A 34 71.01 50.41 6.88
N LEU A 35 69.80 49.92 6.56
CA LEU A 35 68.75 49.69 7.56
C LEU A 35 67.87 48.47 7.25
N VAL A 36 67.51 47.74 8.30
CA VAL A 36 66.48 46.69 8.24
C VAL A 36 65.37 47.02 9.23
N ALA A 37 64.16 47.21 8.70
CA ALA A 37 62.96 47.42 9.50
C ALA A 37 61.97 46.27 9.26
N SER A 38 61.41 45.72 10.34
CA SER A 38 60.38 44.68 10.27
C SER A 38 59.16 45.11 11.07
N ALA A 39 58.01 45.17 10.42
CA ALA A 39 56.72 45.36 11.07
C ALA A 39 55.96 44.03 11.10
N ARG A 40 55.39 43.70 12.25
CA ARG A 40 54.51 42.53 12.41
C ARG A 40 53.14 43.02 12.86
N ALA A 41 52.09 42.51 12.21
CA ALA A 41 50.72 42.73 12.61
C ALA A 41 50.05 41.37 12.84
N SER A 42 49.31 41.25 13.93
CA SER A 42 48.45 40.09 14.21
C SER A 42 47.01 40.57 14.32
N VAL A 43 46.11 39.92 13.60
CA VAL A 43 44.66 40.16 13.72
C VAL A 43 44.01 38.85 14.16
N THR A 44 43.38 38.88 15.33
CA THR A 44 42.55 37.77 15.82
C THR A 44 41.09 38.15 15.67
N ARG A 45 40.32 37.29 15.01
CA ARG A 45 38.88 37.42 14.89
C ARG A 45 38.19 36.26 15.59
N VAL A 46 37.18 36.57 16.40
CA VAL A 46 36.27 35.59 16.97
C VAL A 46 35.25 35.20 15.90
N LEU A 47 35.14 33.90 15.61
CA LEU A 47 34.16 33.40 14.64
C LEU A 47 32.81 33.16 15.35
N THR A 48 31.85 34.06 15.14
CA THR A 48 30.48 33.86 15.60
C THR A 48 29.68 33.08 14.54
N GLY A 49 29.02 31.99 14.95
CA GLY A 49 28.20 31.16 14.04
C GLY A 49 28.86 29.88 13.51
N ALA A 50 30.04 29.51 13.99
CA ALA A 50 30.60 28.17 13.73
C ALA A 50 29.71 27.11 14.39
N CYS A 51 29.26 26.11 13.62
CA CYS A 51 28.46 25.02 14.16
C CYS A 51 29.33 24.19 15.11
N ASN A 52 29.08 24.28 16.42
CA ASN A 52 29.72 23.40 17.39
C ASN A 52 29.18 21.98 17.16
N ALA A 53 29.91 21.20 16.36
CA ALA A 53 29.51 19.85 15.94
C ALA A 53 29.17 18.95 17.13
N LYS A 54 29.84 19.16 18.27
CA LYS A 54 29.58 18.43 19.51
C LYS A 54 28.21 18.77 20.10
N MET A 55 27.85 20.06 20.15
CA MET A 55 26.53 20.49 20.62
C MET A 55 25.40 19.99 19.69
N LEU A 56 25.64 19.98 18.38
CA LEU A 56 24.67 19.46 17.42
C LEU A 56 24.46 17.95 17.59
N ASP A 57 25.54 17.19 17.77
CA ASP A 57 25.50 15.75 18.00
C ASP A 57 24.75 15.41 19.30
N GLU A 58 25.02 16.13 20.38
CA GLU A 58 24.31 15.98 21.65
C GLU A 58 22.80 16.21 21.51
N LYS A 59 22.40 17.24 20.74
CA LYS A 59 20.98 17.50 20.45
C LYS A 59 20.34 16.44 19.57
N LEU A 60 21.06 15.95 18.56
CA LEU A 60 20.58 14.86 17.69
C LEU A 60 20.42 13.56 18.48
N GLN A 61 21.37 13.23 19.36
CA GLN A 61 21.27 12.07 20.24
C GLN A 61 20.10 12.19 21.22
N ALA A 62 19.89 13.37 21.80
CA ALA A 62 18.75 13.62 22.68
C ALA A 62 17.41 13.43 21.94
N LEU A 63 17.31 13.94 20.71
CA LEU A 63 16.12 13.78 19.88
C LEU A 63 15.88 12.31 19.50
N ALA A 64 16.94 11.58 19.13
CA ALA A 64 16.85 10.16 18.80
C ALA A 64 16.36 9.32 19.98
N ARG A 65 16.85 9.61 21.20
CA ARG A 65 16.39 8.94 22.44
C ARG A 65 14.92 9.21 22.71
N ASN A 66 14.47 10.46 22.57
CA ASN A 66 13.06 10.80 22.76
C ASN A 66 12.17 10.09 21.74
N LEU A 67 12.52 10.15 20.45
CA LEU A 67 11.74 9.49 19.40
C LEU A 67 11.66 7.97 19.63
N THR A 68 12.77 7.35 20.04
CA THR A 68 12.80 5.91 20.36
C THR A 68 11.86 5.58 21.53
N ARG A 69 11.82 6.43 22.56
CA ARG A 69 10.91 6.26 23.70
C ARG A 69 9.44 6.34 23.27
N GLU A 70 9.07 7.36 22.51
CA GLU A 70 7.70 7.53 22.01
C GLU A 70 7.26 6.35 21.14
N LEU A 71 8.16 5.82 20.30
CA LEU A 71 7.87 4.65 19.47
C LEU A 71 7.68 3.37 20.30
N VAL A 72 8.43 3.20 21.38
CA VAL A 72 8.24 2.08 22.32
C VAL A 72 6.88 2.19 23.01
N GLU A 73 6.47 3.39 23.43
CA GLU A 73 5.16 3.63 24.05
C GLU A 73 3.99 3.35 23.09
N ILE A 74 4.09 3.80 21.85
CA ILE A 74 3.11 3.48 20.80
C ILE A 74 3.02 1.97 20.58
N ARG A 75 4.17 1.29 20.55
CA ARG A 75 4.23 -0.17 20.38
C ARG A 75 3.56 -0.90 21.55
N THR A 76 3.78 -0.50 22.79
CA THR A 76 3.08 -1.09 23.96
C THR A 76 1.58 -0.81 23.93
N LEU A 77 1.16 0.40 23.57
CA LEU A 77 -0.26 0.73 23.40
C LEU A 77 -0.90 -0.15 22.31
N LEU A 78 -0.23 -0.35 21.18
CA LEU A 78 -0.70 -1.23 20.12
C LEU A 78 -0.85 -2.68 20.59
N TYR A 79 0.14 -3.23 21.31
CA TYR A 79 0.04 -4.59 21.84
C TYR A 79 -1.10 -4.74 22.85
N THR A 80 -1.30 -3.76 23.74
CA THR A 80 -2.41 -3.81 24.71
C THR A 80 -3.77 -3.73 24.05
N VAL A 81 -3.93 -2.95 22.97
CA VAL A 81 -5.16 -2.91 22.17
C VAL A 81 -5.40 -4.23 21.42
N LEU A 82 -4.34 -4.85 20.89
CA LEU A 82 -4.42 -6.15 20.21
C LEU A 82 -4.81 -7.28 21.18
N GLU A 83 -4.22 -7.31 22.39
CA GLU A 83 -4.58 -8.23 23.47
C GLU A 83 -6.06 -8.03 23.88
N LYS A 84 -6.49 -6.79 24.13
CA LYS A 84 -7.90 -6.49 24.43
C LYS A 84 -8.84 -6.94 23.31
N LYS A 85 -8.49 -6.73 22.03
CA LYS A 85 -9.28 -7.19 20.88
C LYS A 85 -9.31 -8.73 20.76
N ARG A 86 -8.25 -9.42 21.17
CA ARG A 86 -8.20 -10.89 21.24
C ARG A 86 -9.12 -11.43 22.32
N ASP A 87 -9.20 -10.77 23.47
CA ASP A 87 -10.11 -11.15 24.55
C ASP A 87 -11.56 -10.75 24.26
N SER A 88 -11.83 -9.62 23.59
CA SER A 88 -13.16 -9.29 23.07
C SER A 88 -13.68 -10.34 22.08
N ARG A 89 -12.80 -10.96 21.28
CA ARG A 89 -13.18 -12.09 20.40
C ARG A 89 -13.44 -13.39 21.17
N LYS A 90 -12.86 -13.59 22.36
CA LYS A 90 -13.18 -14.74 23.23
C LYS A 90 -14.52 -14.53 23.95
N VAL A 91 -14.81 -13.29 24.37
CA VAL A 91 -16.11 -12.93 24.97
C VAL A 91 -17.24 -12.97 23.92
N GLY A 92 -16.95 -12.59 22.67
CA GLY A 92 -17.87 -12.76 21.53
C GLY A 92 -18.10 -14.21 21.06
N LYS A 93 -17.44 -15.19 21.67
CA LYS A 93 -17.65 -16.64 21.42
C LYS A 93 -18.41 -17.36 22.53
N ILE A 94 -18.85 -16.65 23.57
CA ILE A 94 -19.60 -17.24 24.71
C ILE A 94 -21.11 -16.96 24.61
N TYR A 95 -21.53 -16.02 23.75
CA TYR A 95 -22.95 -15.82 23.38
C TYR A 95 -23.17 -16.13 21.90
N ASP A 96 -22.95 -17.38 21.51
CA ASP A 96 -23.64 -17.95 20.34
C ASP A 96 -23.72 -19.47 20.51
N ASP A 97 -24.55 -19.89 21.46
CA ASP A 97 -25.18 -21.19 21.39
C ASP A 97 -26.68 -20.99 21.60
N ARG A 98 -27.45 -21.59 20.69
CA ARG A 98 -28.91 -21.57 20.58
C ARG A 98 -29.57 -20.33 19.95
N LYS A 99 -29.26 -20.10 18.67
CA LYS A 99 -30.33 -19.92 17.67
C LYS A 99 -29.91 -20.58 16.36
N GLU A 100 -30.34 -21.83 16.18
CA GLU A 100 -30.67 -22.36 14.84
C GLU A 100 -31.74 -21.45 14.22
N MET A 101 -31.30 -20.33 13.66
CA MET A 101 -32.06 -19.64 12.65
C MET A 101 -31.66 -20.31 11.35
N LYS A 102 -32.57 -21.13 10.80
CA LYS A 102 -32.55 -21.66 9.43
C LYS A 102 -31.77 -20.71 8.51
N THR A 103 -30.49 -20.98 8.31
CA THR A 103 -29.77 -20.40 7.20
C THR A 103 -30.37 -21.11 6.00
N SER A 104 -31.17 -20.37 5.21
CA SER A 104 -31.39 -20.78 3.84
C SER A 104 -29.99 -21.07 3.28
N SER A 105 -29.70 -22.34 3.02
CA SER A 105 -28.45 -22.78 2.42
C SER A 105 -28.33 -22.11 1.05
N THR A 106 -27.78 -20.89 1.00
CA THR A 106 -27.44 -20.22 -0.24
C THR A 106 -26.26 -20.96 -0.82
N SER A 107 -26.56 -21.89 -1.72
CA SER A 107 -25.55 -22.65 -2.47
C SER A 107 -24.63 -21.67 -3.19
N SER A 108 -23.32 -21.78 -3.00
CA SER A 108 -22.34 -20.92 -3.66
C SER A 108 -21.52 -21.73 -4.65
N PHE A 109 -21.35 -21.20 -5.86
CA PHE A 109 -20.50 -21.77 -6.89
C PHE A 109 -19.17 -21.01 -6.96
N PHE A 110 -18.07 -21.75 -7.07
CA PHE A 110 -16.73 -21.19 -7.15
C PHE A 110 -16.04 -21.62 -8.43
N TYR A 111 -15.43 -20.67 -9.14
CA TYR A 111 -14.57 -20.93 -10.27
C TYR A 111 -13.21 -20.29 -10.06
N TYR A 112 -12.14 -21.06 -10.30
CA TYR A 112 -10.76 -20.61 -10.15
C TYR A 112 -10.08 -20.62 -11.51
N TRP A 113 -9.45 -19.50 -11.85
CA TRP A 113 -8.70 -19.36 -13.08
C TRP A 113 -7.26 -18.96 -12.79
N ARG A 114 -6.34 -19.87 -13.12
CA ARG A 114 -4.90 -19.61 -13.04
C ARG A 114 -4.37 -19.17 -14.39
N ILE A 115 -3.87 -17.94 -14.44
CA ILE A 115 -3.31 -17.32 -15.65
C ILE A 115 -1.79 -17.44 -15.57
N LYS A 116 -1.20 -18.24 -16.46
CA LYS A 116 0.25 -18.48 -16.50
C LYS A 116 0.99 -17.29 -17.14
N ARG A 117 2.27 -17.10 -16.76
CA ARG A 117 3.18 -16.07 -17.30
C ARG A 117 2.58 -14.66 -17.25
N PHE A 118 1.82 -14.37 -16.19
CA PHE A 118 1.12 -13.11 -16.02
C PHE A 118 2.08 -11.95 -15.75
N ASP A 119 3.20 -12.21 -15.08
CA ASP A 119 4.32 -11.27 -14.94
C ASP A 119 4.87 -10.79 -16.29
N GLU A 120 5.06 -11.71 -17.23
CA GLU A 120 5.44 -11.36 -18.60
C GLU A 120 4.33 -10.57 -19.29
N LYS A 121 3.06 -10.95 -19.12
CA LYS A 121 1.92 -10.22 -19.70
C LYS A 121 1.82 -8.78 -19.16
N LEU A 122 2.08 -8.58 -17.87
CA LEU A 122 2.09 -7.25 -17.24
C LEU A 122 3.16 -6.32 -17.82
N THR A 123 4.28 -6.88 -18.29
CA THR A 123 5.42 -6.10 -18.77
C THR A 123 5.45 -5.96 -20.29
N SER A 124 5.15 -7.04 -21.02
CA SER A 124 5.32 -7.14 -22.47
C SER A 124 4.07 -6.80 -23.29
N TRP A 125 2.87 -6.94 -22.73
CA TRP A 125 1.65 -6.70 -23.51
C TRP A 125 1.40 -5.21 -23.72
N ARG A 126 0.79 -4.88 -24.85
CA ARG A 126 0.30 -3.53 -25.13
C ARG A 126 -0.95 -3.24 -24.29
N ASN A 127 -1.21 -1.96 -24.02
CA ASN A 127 -2.42 -1.56 -23.29
C ASN A 127 -3.68 -2.05 -24.02
N GLY A 128 -4.68 -2.48 -23.25
CA GLY A 128 -5.96 -2.97 -23.75
C GLY A 128 -5.98 -4.44 -24.19
N TYR A 129 -4.83 -5.13 -24.28
CA TYR A 129 -4.81 -6.56 -24.58
C TYR A 129 -5.38 -7.34 -23.40
N SER A 130 -6.29 -8.26 -23.69
CA SER A 130 -6.98 -9.08 -22.70
C SER A 130 -6.85 -10.56 -23.02
N GLU A 131 -6.92 -11.36 -21.97
CA GLU A 131 -7.01 -12.81 -22.05
C GLU A 131 -8.35 -13.25 -21.51
N ARG A 132 -8.96 -14.25 -22.13
CA ARG A 132 -10.26 -14.81 -21.76
C ARG A 132 -10.08 -16.22 -21.23
N SER A 133 -10.80 -16.59 -20.18
CA SER A 133 -10.82 -17.96 -19.67
C SER A 133 -11.56 -18.88 -20.63
N SER A 134 -11.41 -20.20 -20.43
CA SER A 134 -12.37 -21.15 -20.98
C SER A 134 -13.78 -20.85 -20.45
N THR A 135 -14.80 -21.18 -21.25
CA THR A 135 -16.19 -21.15 -20.82
C THR A 135 -16.43 -22.19 -19.73
N PHE A 136 -17.16 -21.84 -18.69
CA PHE A 136 -17.57 -22.73 -17.62
C PHE A 136 -19.06 -22.55 -17.30
N TYR A 137 -19.67 -23.57 -16.68
CA TYR A 137 -21.09 -23.56 -16.33
C TYR A 137 -21.25 -23.37 -14.82
N VAL A 138 -22.10 -22.43 -14.43
CA VAL A 138 -22.43 -22.16 -13.03
C VAL A 138 -23.53 -23.11 -12.58
N GLY A 139 -23.15 -24.18 -11.87
CA GLY A 139 -24.09 -25.22 -11.43
C GLY A 139 -24.43 -26.24 -12.52
N HIS A 140 -25.27 -27.23 -12.18
CA HIS A 140 -25.70 -28.25 -13.14
C HIS A 140 -26.73 -27.66 -14.11
N ASN A 141 -26.51 -27.81 -15.43
CA ASN A 141 -27.32 -27.21 -16.50
C ASN A 141 -27.52 -25.68 -16.37
N GLY A 142 -26.52 -24.98 -15.81
CA GLY A 142 -26.65 -23.56 -15.49
C GLY A 142 -26.14 -22.59 -16.57
N TYR A 143 -25.91 -21.34 -16.16
CA TYR A 143 -25.43 -20.27 -17.04
C TYR A 143 -23.98 -20.53 -17.49
N ALA A 144 -23.71 -20.32 -18.78
CA ALA A 144 -22.35 -20.31 -19.30
C ALA A 144 -21.70 -18.94 -19.04
N MET A 145 -20.54 -18.95 -18.40
CA MET A 145 -19.79 -17.75 -18.04
C MET A 145 -18.33 -17.85 -18.49
N HIS A 146 -17.67 -16.70 -18.55
CA HIS A 146 -16.23 -16.59 -18.72
C HIS A 146 -15.67 -15.50 -17.80
N LEU A 147 -14.36 -15.57 -17.57
CA LEU A 147 -13.58 -14.50 -16.99
C LEU A 147 -12.70 -13.87 -18.06
N LYS A 148 -12.36 -12.60 -17.88
CA LYS A 148 -11.44 -11.88 -18.73
C LYS A 148 -10.50 -11.07 -17.88
N VAL A 149 -9.22 -11.04 -18.22
CA VAL A 149 -8.23 -10.20 -17.56
C VAL A 149 -7.54 -9.33 -18.58
N THR A 150 -7.50 -8.03 -18.31
CA THR A 150 -6.74 -7.04 -19.06
C THR A 150 -5.56 -6.60 -18.19
N PRO A 151 -4.35 -7.16 -18.38
CA PRO A 151 -3.18 -6.85 -17.53
C PRO A 151 -2.81 -5.37 -17.52
N ARG A 152 -3.10 -4.67 -18.62
CA ARG A 152 -2.82 -3.23 -18.76
C ARG A 152 -4.03 -2.53 -19.36
N PHE A 153 -5.08 -2.35 -18.57
CA PHE A 153 -6.30 -1.71 -19.05
C PHE A 153 -6.05 -0.22 -19.35
N SER A 154 -5.67 0.55 -18.33
CA SER A 154 -5.27 1.96 -18.44
C SER A 154 -4.58 2.43 -17.16
N TYR A 155 -3.73 3.47 -17.24
CA TYR A 155 -3.10 4.14 -16.09
C TYR A 155 -2.54 3.21 -14.98
N GLY A 156 -1.96 2.07 -15.35
CA GLY A 156 -1.43 1.11 -14.38
C GLY A 156 -2.51 0.34 -13.61
N ILE A 157 -3.63 0.00 -14.26
CA ILE A 157 -4.70 -0.83 -13.70
C ILE A 157 -4.73 -2.17 -14.42
N VAL A 158 -4.76 -3.25 -13.63
CA VAL A 158 -5.16 -4.59 -14.04
C VAL A 158 -6.67 -4.70 -13.86
N LEU A 159 -7.40 -5.03 -14.92
CA LEU A 159 -8.85 -5.24 -14.85
C LEU A 159 -9.18 -6.71 -14.97
N VAL A 160 -10.04 -7.20 -14.07
CA VAL A 160 -10.58 -8.56 -14.09
C VAL A 160 -12.09 -8.47 -14.21
N ASP A 161 -12.65 -9.03 -15.26
CA ASP A 161 -14.09 -8.96 -15.56
C ASP A 161 -14.72 -10.35 -15.58
N ALA A 162 -16.03 -10.40 -15.34
CA ALA A 162 -16.87 -11.57 -15.53
C ALA A 162 -17.98 -11.27 -16.54
N GLY A 163 -18.22 -12.23 -17.43
CA GLY A 163 -19.22 -12.11 -18.48
C GLY A 163 -20.04 -13.39 -18.66
N LEU A 164 -21.21 -13.24 -19.25
CA LEU A 164 -22.03 -14.34 -19.75
C LEU A 164 -21.68 -14.62 -21.20
N THR A 165 -21.78 -15.87 -21.60
CA THR A 165 -21.56 -16.30 -22.98
C THR A 165 -22.62 -17.31 -23.38
N ARG A 166 -22.81 -17.50 -24.68
CA ARG A 166 -23.78 -18.45 -25.22
C ARG A 166 -23.54 -19.87 -24.65
N GLY A 167 -24.54 -20.39 -23.95
CA GLY A 167 -24.52 -21.71 -23.32
C GLY A 167 -25.47 -22.69 -23.99
N ARG A 168 -25.24 -23.99 -23.74
CA ARG A 168 -26.13 -25.07 -24.24
C ARG A 168 -27.49 -25.08 -23.55
N HIS A 169 -27.61 -24.46 -22.39
CA HIS A 169 -28.80 -24.48 -21.54
C HIS A 169 -29.58 -23.16 -21.57
N ASP A 170 -29.18 -22.19 -22.39
CA ASP A 170 -29.77 -20.84 -22.41
C ASP A 170 -31.29 -20.81 -22.64
N SER A 171 -31.85 -21.83 -23.28
CA SER A 171 -33.30 -21.96 -23.54
C SER A 171 -34.14 -22.30 -22.31
N ILE A 172 -33.54 -22.92 -21.29
CA ILE A 172 -34.23 -23.38 -20.08
C ILE A 172 -33.93 -22.50 -18.86
N LEU A 173 -33.04 -21.52 -19.01
CA LEU A 173 -32.63 -20.62 -17.94
C LEU A 173 -33.51 -19.37 -17.89
N GLU A 174 -33.63 -18.81 -16.69
CA GLU A 174 -34.27 -17.52 -16.49
C GLU A 174 -33.38 -16.38 -17.00
N TRP A 175 -34.00 -15.33 -17.53
CA TRP A 175 -33.29 -14.14 -17.98
C TRP A 175 -34.01 -12.86 -17.51
N PRO A 176 -33.27 -11.78 -17.18
CA PRO A 176 -31.81 -11.67 -17.13
C PRO A 176 -31.21 -12.46 -15.95
N PHE A 177 -29.91 -12.74 -15.99
CA PHE A 177 -29.15 -13.39 -14.93
C PHE A 177 -29.32 -12.64 -13.59
N ARG A 178 -29.65 -13.36 -12.51
CA ARG A 178 -30.08 -12.77 -11.22
C ARG A 178 -29.12 -13.02 -10.06
N HIS A 179 -28.12 -13.88 -10.25
CA HIS A 179 -27.27 -14.32 -9.16
C HIS A 179 -26.20 -13.27 -8.85
N LYS A 180 -25.96 -13.04 -7.56
CA LYS A 180 -24.91 -12.12 -7.13
C LYS A 180 -23.55 -12.72 -7.43
N ILE A 181 -22.59 -11.88 -7.80
CA ILE A 181 -21.23 -12.32 -8.09
C ILE A 181 -20.19 -11.50 -7.34
N HIS A 182 -19.05 -12.14 -7.10
CA HIS A 182 -17.91 -11.55 -6.42
C HIS A 182 -16.61 -12.05 -7.02
N LEU A 183 -15.75 -11.12 -7.42
CA LEU A 183 -14.44 -11.40 -8.02
C LEU A 183 -13.35 -11.20 -6.98
N SER A 184 -12.33 -12.04 -7.06
CA SER A 184 -11.18 -11.97 -6.17
C SER A 184 -9.87 -12.30 -6.89
N VAL A 185 -8.83 -11.53 -6.61
CA VAL A 185 -7.44 -11.87 -6.93
C VAL A 185 -6.79 -12.41 -5.67
N LEU A 186 -6.34 -13.66 -5.74
CA LEU A 186 -5.87 -14.40 -4.57
C LEU A 186 -4.45 -14.01 -4.18
N ASP A 187 -4.24 -13.78 -2.89
CA ASP A 187 -2.94 -13.57 -2.27
C ASP A 187 -2.34 -14.91 -1.81
N HIS A 188 -1.16 -15.25 -2.32
CA HIS A 188 -0.45 -16.50 -2.01
C HIS A 188 0.52 -16.36 -0.81
N SER A 189 0.39 -15.30 -0.02
CA SER A 189 1.07 -15.17 1.26
C SER A 189 0.56 -16.17 2.30
N PHE A 190 1.31 -16.31 3.40
CA PHE A 190 0.93 -17.17 4.52
C PHE A 190 -0.43 -16.74 5.08
N GLU A 191 -1.21 -17.71 5.55
CA GLU A 191 -2.61 -17.52 5.91
C GLU A 191 -2.85 -16.38 6.92
N ALA A 192 -1.92 -16.20 7.86
CA ALA A 192 -1.99 -15.12 8.86
C ALA A 192 -1.88 -13.70 8.26
N SER A 193 -1.32 -13.55 7.07
CA SER A 193 -1.12 -12.27 6.37
C SER A 193 -1.78 -12.22 4.99
N ARG A 194 -2.58 -13.23 4.62
CA ARG A 194 -3.24 -13.31 3.32
C ARG A 194 -4.30 -12.22 3.20
N GLN A 195 -4.19 -11.39 2.17
CA GLN A 195 -5.19 -10.37 1.87
C GLN A 195 -5.52 -10.35 0.37
N ASP A 196 -6.54 -11.12 0.00
CA ASP A 196 -7.09 -11.13 -1.36
C ASP A 196 -7.61 -9.73 -1.74
N ARG A 197 -7.45 -9.35 -3.02
CA ARG A 197 -8.16 -8.19 -3.56
C ARG A 197 -9.55 -8.62 -3.96
N LEU A 198 -10.55 -7.89 -3.47
CA LEU A 198 -11.96 -8.25 -3.63
C LEU A 198 -12.67 -7.15 -4.41
N SER A 199 -13.57 -7.55 -5.31
CA SER A 199 -14.52 -6.61 -5.90
C SER A 199 -15.59 -6.23 -4.88
N ARG A 200 -16.41 -5.23 -5.19
CA ARG A 200 -17.72 -5.14 -4.52
C ARG A 200 -18.55 -6.38 -4.85
N MET A 201 -19.55 -6.66 -4.03
CA MET A 201 -20.57 -7.64 -4.40
C MET A 201 -21.43 -7.03 -5.50
N TRP A 202 -21.45 -7.68 -6.67
CA TRP A 202 -22.24 -7.25 -7.81
C TRP A 202 -23.57 -7.97 -7.78
N ASP A 203 -24.64 -7.20 -7.81
CA ASP A 203 -26.01 -7.71 -7.81
C ASP A 203 -26.69 -7.28 -9.12
N PRO A 204 -26.76 -8.16 -10.13
CA PRO A 204 -27.39 -7.87 -11.42
C PRO A 204 -28.80 -7.28 -11.31
N THR A 205 -29.54 -7.59 -10.24
CA THR A 205 -30.90 -7.11 -10.01
C THR A 205 -30.97 -5.69 -9.44
N ARG A 206 -29.88 -5.21 -8.83
CA ARG A 206 -29.80 -3.89 -8.17
C ARG A 206 -28.80 -2.93 -8.85
N THR A 207 -28.08 -3.38 -9.87
CA THR A 207 -26.93 -2.66 -10.44
C THR A 207 -27.26 -1.67 -11.56
N LEU A 208 -26.33 -0.72 -11.74
CA LEU A 208 -26.15 0.21 -12.87
C LEU A 208 -25.98 -0.47 -14.25
N CYS A 209 -25.92 -1.79 -14.31
CA CYS A 209 -25.72 -2.58 -15.52
C CYS A 209 -27.07 -3.00 -16.10
N PRO A 210 -27.57 -2.39 -17.18
CA PRO A 210 -28.85 -2.77 -17.78
C PRO A 210 -28.86 -4.23 -18.25
N ALA A 211 -30.08 -4.74 -18.51
CA ALA A 211 -30.31 -6.09 -19.01
C ALA A 211 -29.53 -6.45 -20.29
N TYR A 212 -28.98 -5.45 -21.00
CA TYR A 212 -28.07 -5.65 -22.12
C TYR A 212 -26.84 -6.52 -21.76
N PHE A 213 -26.28 -6.37 -20.55
CA PHE A 213 -25.09 -7.11 -20.13
C PHE A 213 -25.43 -8.48 -19.53
N TRP A 214 -26.58 -8.57 -18.84
CA TRP A 214 -27.02 -9.76 -18.10
C TRP A 214 -28.13 -10.55 -18.79
N GLY A 215 -28.52 -10.15 -19.99
CA GLY A 215 -29.56 -10.78 -20.79
C GLY A 215 -29.08 -12.04 -21.49
N ARG A 216 -30.01 -12.73 -22.14
CA ARG A 216 -29.69 -13.94 -22.89
C ARG A 216 -28.72 -13.61 -24.05
N PRO A 217 -27.58 -14.33 -24.17
CA PRO A 217 -26.67 -14.16 -25.30
C PRO A 217 -27.37 -14.32 -26.65
N LYS A 218 -26.93 -13.52 -27.63
CA LYS A 218 -27.51 -13.54 -28.98
C LYS A 218 -27.26 -14.90 -29.64
N LEU A 219 -28.24 -15.40 -30.40
CA LEU A 219 -28.15 -16.68 -31.12
C LEU A 219 -27.19 -16.63 -32.31
N SER A 220 -26.96 -15.44 -32.88
CA SER A 220 -26.07 -15.20 -34.03
C SER A 220 -25.01 -14.16 -33.69
N GLY A 221 -23.83 -14.27 -34.32
CA GLY A 221 -22.70 -13.36 -34.08
C GLY A 221 -21.92 -13.70 -32.82
N GLU A 222 -21.33 -12.66 -32.22
CA GLU A 222 -20.49 -12.77 -31.01
C GLU A 222 -21.23 -13.50 -29.88
N PRO A 223 -20.67 -14.60 -29.35
CA PRO A 223 -21.30 -15.37 -28.27
C PRO A 223 -21.23 -14.69 -26.90
N ASP A 224 -20.25 -13.81 -26.68
CA ASP A 224 -20.05 -13.15 -25.40
C ASP A 224 -20.93 -11.91 -25.27
N ASN A 225 -21.59 -11.78 -24.14
CA ASN A 225 -22.16 -10.51 -23.76
C ASN A 225 -21.02 -9.53 -23.41
N PRO A 226 -21.22 -8.23 -23.60
CA PRO A 226 -20.26 -7.26 -23.12
C PRO A 226 -20.09 -7.37 -21.60
N GLU A 227 -18.89 -7.11 -21.11
CA GLU A 227 -18.62 -7.10 -19.68
C GLU A 227 -19.09 -5.78 -19.06
N CYS A 228 -19.73 -5.83 -17.89
CA CYS A 228 -20.16 -4.62 -17.15
C CYS A 228 -19.50 -4.49 -15.77
N VAL A 229 -19.09 -5.61 -15.19
CA VAL A 229 -18.62 -5.66 -13.81
C VAL A 229 -17.24 -6.29 -13.74
N GLY A 230 -16.42 -5.71 -12.89
CA GLY A 230 -15.04 -6.14 -12.75
C GLY A 230 -14.42 -5.77 -11.41
N LEU A 231 -13.15 -6.13 -11.30
CA LEU A 231 -12.23 -5.82 -10.22
C LEU A 231 -11.03 -5.10 -10.82
N SER A 232 -10.84 -3.85 -10.40
CA SER A 232 -9.65 -3.08 -10.72
C SER A 232 -8.61 -3.28 -9.63
N VAL A 233 -7.41 -3.71 -10.00
CA VAL A 233 -6.25 -3.85 -9.10
C VAL A 233 -5.12 -2.96 -9.60
N SER A 234 -4.44 -2.27 -8.68
CA SER A 234 -3.29 -1.45 -9.04
C SER A 234 -2.17 -2.34 -9.55
N LEU A 235 -1.55 -1.95 -10.66
CA LEU A 235 -0.38 -2.61 -11.20
C LEU A 235 0.76 -2.66 -10.17
N GLN A 236 0.86 -1.65 -9.30
CA GLN A 236 1.86 -1.58 -8.23
C GLN A 236 1.70 -2.71 -7.20
N ASP A 237 0.48 -3.19 -6.98
CA ASP A 237 0.21 -4.30 -6.05
C ASP A 237 0.91 -5.59 -6.50
N PHE A 238 1.22 -5.74 -7.80
CA PHE A 238 1.90 -6.91 -8.36
C PHE A 238 3.43 -6.79 -8.35
N PHE A 239 3.98 -5.60 -8.14
CA PHE A 239 5.41 -5.31 -8.21
C PHE A 239 6.06 -5.11 -6.82
N THR A 240 5.43 -5.55 -5.74
CA THR A 240 6.00 -5.55 -4.38
C THR A 240 7.15 -6.57 -4.24
N LYS A 241 8.25 -6.28 -4.93
CA LYS A 241 9.59 -6.79 -4.69
C LYS A 241 10.46 -5.59 -4.31
N GLN A 242 10.36 -5.08 -3.09
CA GLN A 242 11.43 -4.26 -2.55
C GLN A 242 12.10 -5.00 -1.39
N PRO A 243 13.38 -5.40 -1.52
CA PRO A 243 14.16 -5.95 -0.43
C PRO A 243 14.48 -4.93 0.69
N PHE A 244 14.12 -3.65 0.50
CA PHE A 244 14.49 -2.54 1.40
C PHE A 244 13.32 -1.71 1.93
N SER A 245 12.07 -2.17 1.75
CA SER A 245 10.95 -1.56 2.47
C SER A 245 10.98 -2.01 3.93
N ILE A 246 11.19 -1.07 4.85
CA ILE A 246 11.15 -1.27 6.31
C ILE A 246 9.73 -1.67 6.76
N ASP A 247 8.71 -1.51 5.91
CA ASP A 247 7.35 -1.95 6.18
C ASP A 247 7.16 -3.43 5.80
N THR A 248 7.60 -4.30 6.71
CA THR A 248 7.53 -5.77 6.64
C THR A 248 6.09 -6.32 6.71
N THR A 249 5.07 -5.47 6.74
CA THR A 249 3.68 -5.88 7.01
C THR A 249 2.81 -6.09 5.77
N LYS A 250 3.25 -5.68 4.56
CA LYS A 250 2.46 -5.73 3.32
C LYS A 250 3.18 -6.43 2.14
N ASN A 251 3.77 -7.58 2.40
CA ASN A 251 4.22 -8.46 1.33
C ASN A 251 3.06 -9.33 0.81
N SER A 252 2.05 -8.71 0.19
CA SER A 252 1.04 -9.47 -0.55
C SER A 252 1.67 -10.10 -1.78
N ARG A 253 1.41 -11.38 -1.99
CA ARG A 253 1.98 -12.20 -3.06
C ARG A 253 0.90 -12.60 -4.05
N TYR A 254 0.44 -11.64 -4.84
CA TYR A 254 -0.58 -11.89 -5.88
C TYR A 254 -0.05 -12.68 -7.08
N LEU A 255 1.27 -12.63 -7.32
CA LEU A 255 1.94 -13.46 -8.33
C LEU A 255 2.66 -14.62 -7.65
N TRP A 256 2.31 -15.85 -8.05
CA TRP A 256 2.96 -17.08 -7.60
C TRP A 256 3.57 -17.81 -8.80
N ASN A 257 4.91 -17.93 -8.83
CA ASN A 257 5.66 -18.50 -9.95
C ASN A 257 5.26 -17.86 -11.30
N GLY A 258 5.18 -16.53 -11.31
CA GLY A 258 4.76 -15.74 -12.49
C GLY A 258 3.29 -15.88 -12.86
N ALA A 259 2.47 -16.61 -12.11
CA ALA A 259 1.05 -16.81 -12.40
C ALA A 259 0.14 -15.97 -11.49
N LEU A 260 -0.97 -15.50 -12.05
CA LEU A 260 -2.08 -14.88 -11.33
C LEU A 260 -3.17 -15.92 -11.08
N THR A 261 -3.82 -15.88 -9.91
CA THR A 261 -5.03 -16.70 -9.67
C THR A 261 -6.22 -15.80 -9.36
N VAL A 262 -7.26 -15.91 -10.19
CA VAL A 262 -8.53 -15.24 -10.02
C VAL A 262 -9.57 -16.25 -9.54
N LYS A 263 -10.43 -15.83 -8.62
CA LYS A 263 -11.59 -16.59 -8.17
C LYS A 263 -12.87 -15.79 -8.40
N LEU A 264 -13.84 -16.44 -9.04
CA LEU A 264 -15.23 -15.99 -9.12
C LEU A 264 -16.06 -16.77 -8.10
N THR A 265 -16.91 -16.06 -7.38
CA THR A 265 -17.96 -16.63 -6.53
C THR A 265 -19.31 -16.20 -7.07
N VAL A 266 -20.23 -17.15 -7.28
CA VAL A 266 -21.62 -16.89 -7.66
C VAL A 266 -22.53 -17.43 -6.57
N TYR A 267 -23.44 -16.60 -6.07
CA TYR A 267 -24.39 -16.97 -5.02
C TYR A 267 -25.72 -17.39 -5.66
N LEU A 268 -26.02 -18.69 -5.59
CA LEU A 268 -27.19 -19.34 -6.19
C LEU A 268 -28.39 -19.30 -5.25
#